data_AF-A0A6L4AFY9-F1
#
_entry.id   AF-A0A6L4AFY9-F1
#
_cell.length_a   1.000
_cell.length_b   1.000
_cell.length_c   1.000
_cell.angle_alpha   90.00
_cell.angle_beta   90.00
_cell.angle_gamma   90.00
#
_symmetry.space_group_name_H-M   'P 1'
#
loop_
_entity.id
_entity.type
_entity.pdbx_description
1 polymer ?
#
loop_
_entity_poly.entity_id
_entity_poly.type
_entity_poly.pdbx_seq_one_letter_code
_entity_poly.pdbx_strand_id
1 'polypeptide(L)'
;MRDFQLLAPSEEGEEPFPYRRVWRPLTIELGVLAAAVLFILFTTRLGILADTYSRTLSSGLALLPIAAYWFFSIRRERLALEPRQGLTAILFLSMVMANGVAVPIMSELFTPERWLPGAGFFNRILGYAFTIGILSEFIKYAVVRYTMWPNRFRIRLDGIAYSTAAALGFATVLN
;
A
#
# COMPACT_ATOMS: atom_id res chain seq x y z
N MET A 1 -28.87 1.84 -27.51
CA MET A 1 -28.63 0.39 -27.35
C MET A 1 -28.15 0.18 -25.93
N ARG A 2 -28.88 -0.60 -25.12
CA ARG A 2 -28.54 -0.87 -23.71
C ARG A 2 -27.84 -2.22 -23.67
N ASP A 3 -26.57 -2.23 -23.31
CA ASP A 3 -25.78 -3.46 -23.23
C ASP A 3 -26.20 -4.28 -22.01
N PHE A 4 -26.76 -5.46 -22.27
CA PHE A 4 -27.08 -6.50 -21.29
C PHE A 4 -25.83 -7.30 -20.90
N GLN A 5 -24.73 -6.61 -20.58
CA GLN A 5 -23.44 -7.22 -20.25
C GLN A 5 -23.28 -7.48 -18.74
N LEU A 6 -24.37 -7.87 -18.06
CA LEU A 6 -24.40 -8.09 -16.61
C LEU A 6 -24.47 -9.57 -16.20
N LEU A 7 -24.58 -10.51 -17.16
CA LEU A 7 -24.81 -11.93 -16.88
C LEU A 7 -23.69 -12.88 -17.35
N ALA A 8 -22.78 -12.41 -18.20
CA ALA A 8 -21.58 -13.16 -18.56
C ALA A 8 -20.35 -12.42 -18.00
N PRO A 9 -19.45 -13.09 -17.26
CA PRO A 9 -18.14 -12.49 -16.99
C PRO A 9 -17.54 -12.12 -18.34
N SER A 10 -17.10 -10.87 -18.49
CA SER A 10 -16.33 -10.44 -19.66
C SER A 10 -15.25 -11.48 -19.90
N GLU A 11 -15.20 -12.04 -21.12
CA GLU A 11 -14.14 -12.98 -21.50
C GLU A 11 -12.81 -12.37 -21.05
N GLU A 12 -12.13 -13.05 -20.11
CA GLU A 12 -10.82 -12.62 -19.66
C GLU A 12 -9.97 -12.61 -20.93
N GLY A 13 -9.63 -11.41 -21.44
CA GLY A 13 -8.86 -11.28 -22.66
C GLY A 13 -7.66 -12.21 -22.55
N GLU A 14 -7.51 -13.12 -23.53
CA GLU A 14 -6.49 -14.17 -23.53
C GLU A 14 -5.19 -13.60 -23.00
N GLU A 15 -4.68 -14.15 -21.89
CA GLU A 15 -3.45 -13.67 -21.27
C GLU A 15 -2.36 -13.61 -22.35
N PRO A 16 -1.89 -12.42 -22.79
CA PRO A 16 -0.82 -12.37 -23.78
C PRO A 16 0.42 -12.93 -23.09
N PHE A 17 0.79 -14.15 -23.46
CA PHE A 17 2.00 -14.75 -22.98
C PHE A 17 3.18 -14.01 -23.62
N PRO A 18 4.13 -13.43 -22.86
CA PRO A 18 4.32 -13.52 -21.42
C PRO A 18 3.88 -12.26 -20.62
N TYR A 19 2.92 -12.43 -19.71
CA TYR A 19 2.56 -11.41 -18.72
C TYR A 19 3.50 -11.44 -17.50
N ARG A 20 3.86 -10.27 -16.94
CA ARG A 20 4.78 -10.19 -15.79
C ARG A 20 4.13 -10.74 -14.51
N ARG A 21 4.81 -11.67 -13.84
CA ARG A 21 4.40 -12.23 -12.54
C ARG A 21 4.53 -11.18 -11.42
N VAL A 22 3.40 -10.74 -10.87
CA VAL A 22 3.34 -9.75 -9.76
C VAL A 22 3.91 -10.30 -8.44
N TRP A 23 3.77 -11.60 -8.19
CA TRP A 23 4.13 -12.20 -6.90
C TRP A 23 5.64 -12.23 -6.61
N ARG A 24 6.48 -12.51 -7.62
CA ARG A 24 7.94 -12.57 -7.43
C ARG A 24 8.56 -11.26 -6.91
N PRO A 25 8.30 -10.09 -7.52
CA PRO A 25 8.83 -8.83 -7.00
C PRO A 25 8.27 -8.50 -5.62
N LEU A 26 6.98 -8.81 -5.37
CA LEU A 26 6.33 -8.54 -4.10
C LEU A 26 6.90 -9.41 -2.96
N THR A 27 7.20 -10.68 -3.20
CA THR A 27 7.85 -11.54 -2.19
C THR A 27 9.29 -11.10 -1.91
N ILE A 28 10.02 -10.65 -2.92
CA ILE A 28 11.37 -10.08 -2.73
C ILE A 28 11.29 -8.82 -1.88
N GLU A 29 10.35 -7.92 -2.18
CA GLU A 29 10.12 -6.68 -1.43
C GLU A 29 9.81 -6.97 0.04
N LEU A 30 8.83 -7.84 0.31
CA LEU A 30 8.51 -8.27 1.67
C LEU A 30 9.71 -8.93 2.37
N GLY A 31 10.50 -9.73 1.66
CA GLY A 31 11.72 -10.33 2.19
C GLY A 31 12.79 -9.31 2.57
N VAL A 32 12.98 -8.26 1.75
CA VAL A 32 13.90 -7.15 2.03
C VAL A 32 13.42 -6.36 3.25
N LEU A 33 12.13 -6.05 3.34
CA LEU A 33 11.55 -5.35 4.48
C LEU A 33 11.69 -6.17 5.78
N ALA A 34 11.37 -7.47 5.72
CA ALA A 34 11.52 -8.37 6.86
C ALA A 34 12.98 -8.49 7.29
N ALA A 35 13.91 -8.63 6.35
CA ALA A 35 15.34 -8.68 6.64
C ALA A 35 15.85 -7.37 7.28
N ALA A 36 15.39 -6.21 6.80
CA ALA A 36 15.73 -4.92 7.39
C ALA A 36 15.24 -4.81 8.85
N VAL A 37 13.99 -5.21 9.11
CA VAL A 37 13.43 -5.24 10.47
C VAL A 37 14.21 -6.20 11.37
N LEU A 38 14.49 -7.42 10.91
CA LEU A 38 15.26 -8.40 11.67
C LEU A 38 16.68 -7.92 11.95
N PHE A 39 17.33 -7.26 10.99
CA PHE A 39 18.66 -6.67 11.17
C PHE A 39 18.67 -5.58 12.25
N ILE A 40 17.67 -4.69 12.25
CA ILE A 40 17.51 -3.65 13.28
C ILE A 40 17.27 -4.29 14.66
N LEU A 41 16.37 -5.28 14.74
CA LEU A 41 16.11 -5.99 15.98
C LEU A 41 17.36 -6.73 16.50
N PHE A 42 18.13 -7.35 15.61
CA PHE A 42 19.34 -8.07 15.97
C PHE A 42 20.41 -7.13 16.52
N THR A 43 20.68 -6.04 15.80
CA THR A 43 21.72 -5.06 16.18
C THR A 43 21.36 -4.26 17.43
N THR A 44 20.07 -3.97 17.67
CA THR A 44 19.59 -3.38 18.93
C THR A 44 19.71 -4.35 20.10
N ARG A 45 19.36 -5.64 19.92
CA ARG A 45 19.51 -6.67 20.96
C ARG A 45 20.96 -6.92 21.37
N LEU A 46 21.90 -6.72 20.44
CA LEU A 46 23.34 -6.81 20.70
C LEU A 46 23.94 -5.53 21.30
N GLY A 47 23.15 -4.46 21.47
CA GLY A 47 23.65 -3.16 21.95
C GLY A 47 24.62 -2.47 20.98
N ILE A 48 24.67 -2.90 19.72
CA ILE A 48 25.55 -2.34 18.68
C ILE A 48 25.00 -1.00 18.18
N LEU A 49 23.69 -0.93 17.99
CA LEU A 49 22.99 0.34 17.76
C LEU A 49 22.67 0.95 19.12
N ALA A 50 23.25 2.12 19.41
CA ALA A 50 22.88 2.92 20.57
C ALA A 50 21.41 3.38 20.45
N ASP A 51 20.73 3.60 21.59
CA ASP A 51 19.34 4.09 21.67
C ASP A 51 19.10 5.43 20.92
N THR A 52 20.18 6.11 20.54
CA THR A 52 20.15 7.26 19.65
C THR A 52 19.90 6.81 18.21
N TYR A 53 18.66 6.44 17.91
CA TYR A 53 18.15 6.48 16.55
C TYR A 53 18.32 7.91 16.03
N SER A 54 19.37 8.16 15.25
CA SER A 54 19.51 9.45 14.57
C SER A 54 18.25 9.66 13.73
N ARG A 55 17.63 10.84 13.81
CA ARG A 55 16.46 11.21 12.98
C ARG A 55 16.70 10.86 11.51
N THR A 56 17.94 10.99 11.05
CA THR A 56 18.41 10.60 9.72
C THR A 56 18.17 9.12 9.39
N LEU A 57 18.49 8.20 10.31
CA LEU A 57 18.26 6.76 10.10
C LEU A 57 16.76 6.44 10.08
N SER A 58 15.98 7.05 10.98
CA SER A 58 14.52 6.89 11.02
C SER A 58 13.85 7.36 9.73
N SER A 59 14.23 8.54 9.22
CA SER A 59 13.71 9.05 7.94
C SER A 59 14.13 8.16 6.75
N GLY A 60 15.36 7.64 6.76
CA GLY A 60 15.83 6.70 5.74
C GLY A 60 15.03 5.39 5.74
N LEU A 61 14.71 4.87 6.92
CA LEU A 61 13.91 3.66 7.08
C LEU A 61 12.44 3.87 6.67
N ALA A 62 11.86 5.05 6.94
CA ALA A 62 10.50 5.37 6.51
C ALA A 62 10.34 5.38 4.97
N LEU A 63 11.39 5.73 4.23
CA LEU A 63 11.40 5.73 2.76
C LEU A 63 11.76 4.36 2.15
N LEU A 64 12.27 3.42 2.94
CA LEU A 64 12.75 2.13 2.48
C LEU A 64 11.66 1.32 1.73
N PRO A 65 10.39 1.26 2.17
CA PRO A 65 9.32 0.57 1.43
C PRO A 65 9.11 1.14 0.02
N ILE A 66 9.05 2.47 -0.12
CA ILE A 66 8.92 3.09 -1.45
C ILE A 66 10.14 2.81 -2.32
N ALA A 67 11.34 2.94 -1.75
CA ALA A 67 12.57 2.69 -2.49
C ALA A 67 12.63 1.24 -2.99
N ALA A 68 12.28 0.28 -2.14
CA ALA A 68 12.22 -1.13 -2.48
C ALA A 68 11.17 -1.39 -3.58
N TYR A 69 9.95 -0.88 -3.43
CA TYR A 69 8.91 -1.00 -4.45
C TYR A 69 9.34 -0.38 -5.79
N TRP A 70 9.95 0.80 -5.76
CA TRP A 70 10.40 1.46 -6.98
C TRP A 70 11.46 0.63 -7.70
N PHE A 71 12.43 0.08 -6.95
CA PHE A 71 13.52 -0.70 -7.50
C PHE A 71 13.09 -2.09 -8.00
N PHE A 72 12.30 -2.83 -7.21
CA PHE A 72 11.91 -4.20 -7.54
C PHE A 72 10.64 -4.29 -8.37
N SER A 73 9.70 -3.36 -8.17
CA SER A 73 8.40 -3.37 -8.87
C SER A 73 8.41 -2.45 -10.09
N ILE A 74 8.52 -1.14 -9.91
CA ILE A 74 8.34 -0.16 -11.01
C ILE A 74 9.42 -0.30 -12.07
N ARG A 75 10.70 -0.36 -11.69
CA ARG A 75 11.81 -0.44 -12.64
C ARG A 75 11.70 -1.67 -13.55
N ARG A 76 11.29 -2.81 -12.99
CA ARG A 76 11.09 -4.06 -13.73
C ARG A 76 9.80 -4.06 -14.54
N GLU A 77 8.74 -3.39 -14.08
CA GLU A 77 7.49 -3.24 -14.85
C GLU A 77 7.74 -2.52 -16.17
N ARG A 78 8.60 -1.49 -16.17
CA ARG A 78 8.95 -0.72 -17.38
C ARG A 78 9.67 -1.55 -18.45
N LEU A 79 10.22 -2.71 -18.08
CA LEU A 79 10.90 -3.63 -19.00
C LEU A 79 9.96 -4.74 -19.51
N ALA A 80 8.73 -4.82 -19.02
CA ALA A 80 7.74 -5.77 -19.52
C ALA A 80 7.27 -5.34 -20.93
N LEU A 81 6.85 -6.32 -21.74
CA LEU A 81 6.31 -6.06 -23.08
C LEU A 81 5.08 -5.14 -23.03
N GLU A 82 4.24 -5.32 -22.01
CA GLU A 82 3.05 -4.53 -21.80
C GLU A 82 2.99 -3.95 -20.38
N PRO A 83 3.70 -2.83 -20.12
CA PRO A 83 3.81 -2.27 -18.79
C PRO A 83 2.46 -1.76 -18.27
N ARG A 84 2.15 -2.08 -17.01
CA ARG A 84 1.04 -1.48 -16.27
C ARG A 84 1.27 0.02 -16.11
N GLN A 85 0.40 0.80 -16.73
CA GLN A 85 0.47 2.25 -16.67
C GLN A 85 -0.17 2.79 -15.39
N GLY A 86 0.32 3.93 -14.90
CA GLY A 86 -0.30 4.61 -13.76
C GLY A 86 0.08 4.09 -12.37
N LEU A 87 0.99 3.11 -12.24
CA LEU A 87 1.45 2.63 -10.93
C LEU A 87 2.04 3.75 -10.05
N THR A 88 2.83 4.66 -10.65
CA THR A 88 3.35 5.83 -9.95
C THR A 88 2.24 6.83 -9.63
N ALA A 89 1.30 7.03 -10.55
CA ALA A 89 0.21 7.98 -10.38
C ALA A 89 -0.72 7.57 -9.23
N ILE A 90 -1.10 6.29 -9.13
CA ILE A 90 -1.93 5.82 -8.01
C ILE A 90 -1.18 5.89 -6.68
N LEU A 91 0.12 5.61 -6.67
CA LEU A 91 0.95 5.74 -5.46
C LEU A 91 0.91 7.17 -4.92
N PHE A 92 1.16 8.17 -5.79
CA PHE A 92 1.09 9.58 -5.38
C PHE A 92 -0.33 10.02 -5.06
N LEU A 93 -1.33 9.58 -5.81
CA LEU A 93 -2.72 9.90 -5.50
C LEU A 93 -3.14 9.37 -4.13
N SER A 94 -2.71 8.15 -3.77
CA SER A 94 -2.95 7.60 -2.44
C SER A 94 -2.23 8.37 -1.34
N MET A 95 -1.05 8.94 -1.59
CA MET A 95 -0.40 9.86 -0.65
C MET A 95 -1.24 11.13 -0.45
N VAL A 96 -1.69 11.74 -1.54
CA VAL A 96 -2.53 12.94 -1.48
C VAL A 96 -3.83 12.66 -0.74
N MET A 97 -4.47 11.52 -1.00
CA MET A 97 -5.71 11.13 -0.31
C MET A 97 -5.46 10.77 1.16
N ALA A 98 -4.32 10.16 1.49
CA ALA A 98 -3.95 9.93 2.88
C ALA A 98 -3.79 11.26 3.62
N ASN A 99 -3.01 12.20 3.07
CA ASN A 99 -2.73 13.48 3.73
C ASN A 99 -3.94 14.42 3.74
N GLY A 100 -4.67 14.52 2.63
CA GLY A 100 -5.76 15.48 2.46
C GLY A 100 -7.11 14.99 2.96
N VAL A 101 -7.31 13.68 3.14
CA VAL A 101 -8.60 13.11 3.57
C VAL A 101 -8.44 12.24 4.81
N ALA A 102 -7.59 11.23 4.77
CA ALA A 102 -7.49 10.27 5.88
C ALA A 102 -6.98 10.92 7.17
N VAL A 103 -5.88 11.66 7.10
CA VAL A 103 -5.25 12.31 8.26
C VAL A 103 -6.23 13.27 8.95
N PRO A 104 -6.87 14.24 8.27
CA PRO A 104 -7.84 15.14 8.91
C PRO A 104 -9.00 14.40 9.57
N ILE A 105 -9.58 13.39 8.90
CA ILE A 105 -10.68 12.62 9.47
C ILE A 105 -10.22 11.86 10.73
N MET A 106 -9.03 11.25 10.69
CA MET A 106 -8.49 10.55 11.85
C MET A 106 -8.17 11.50 13.00
N SER A 107 -7.49 12.61 12.74
CA SER A 107 -6.97 13.51 13.77
C SER A 107 -7.98 14.52 14.32
N GLU A 108 -9.03 14.85 13.57
CA GLU A 108 -10.00 15.89 13.95
C GLU A 108 -11.40 15.34 14.20
N LEU A 109 -11.86 14.38 13.38
CA LEU A 109 -13.22 13.85 13.50
C LEU A 109 -13.28 12.64 14.45
N PHE A 110 -12.49 11.60 14.18
CA PHE A 110 -12.51 10.38 14.99
C PHE A 110 -11.69 10.52 16.27
N THR A 111 -10.53 11.19 16.20
CA THR A 111 -9.60 11.38 17.33
C THR A 111 -9.36 10.13 18.20
N PRO A 112 -9.15 8.94 17.60
CA PRO A 112 -9.06 7.68 18.34
C PRO A 112 -8.03 7.72 19.47
N GLU A 113 -6.94 8.47 19.28
CA GLU A 113 -5.85 8.65 20.24
C GLU A 113 -6.29 9.34 21.53
N ARG A 114 -7.43 10.06 21.55
CA ARG A 114 -7.92 10.74 22.75
C ARG A 114 -8.71 9.84 23.68
N TRP A 115 -9.39 8.83 23.16
CA TRP A 115 -10.38 8.05 23.93
C TRP A 115 -10.13 6.53 23.93
N LEU A 116 -9.46 5.99 22.91
CA LEU A 116 -9.13 4.56 22.86
C LEU A 116 -8.00 4.09 23.79
N PRO A 117 -6.99 4.91 24.14
CA PRO A 117 -5.95 4.46 25.06
C PRO A 117 -6.48 4.07 26.45
N GLY A 118 -7.56 4.71 26.92
CA GLY A 118 -8.21 4.39 28.20
C GLY A 118 -9.23 3.24 28.11
N ALA A 119 -9.49 2.70 26.93
CA ALA A 119 -10.48 1.64 26.72
C ALA A 119 -9.90 0.25 27.03
N GLY A 120 -10.78 -0.69 27.42
CA GLY A 120 -10.42 -2.10 27.58
C GLY A 120 -9.92 -2.75 26.28
N PHE A 121 -9.21 -3.88 26.39
CA PHE A 121 -8.53 -4.54 25.27
C PHE A 121 -9.39 -4.70 24.01
N PHE A 122 -10.58 -5.30 24.12
CA PHE A 122 -11.47 -5.54 22.98
C PHE A 122 -12.01 -4.24 22.38
N ASN A 123 -12.39 -3.27 23.23
CA ASN A 123 -12.85 -1.96 22.76
C ASN A 123 -11.74 -1.22 22.02
N ARG A 124 -10.48 -1.37 22.45
CA ARG A 124 -9.33 -0.77 21.77
C ARG A 124 -9.11 -1.37 20.38
N ILE A 125 -9.16 -2.70 20.27
CA ILE A 125 -9.01 -3.40 18.98
C ILE A 125 -10.12 -3.01 18.01
N LEU A 126 -11.37 -3.14 18.45
CA LEU A 126 -12.53 -2.81 17.61
C LEU A 126 -12.52 -1.31 17.27
N GLY A 127 -12.25 -0.46 18.25
CA GLY A 127 -12.17 0.98 18.07
C GLY A 127 -11.17 1.39 16.99
N TYR A 128 -9.92 0.92 17.05
CA TYR A 128 -8.92 1.23 16.02
C TYR A 128 -9.24 0.57 14.67
N ALA A 129 -9.79 -0.64 14.67
CA ALA A 129 -10.17 -1.32 13.44
C ALA A 129 -11.26 -0.56 12.68
N PHE A 130 -12.32 -0.13 13.38
CA PHE A 130 -13.45 0.57 12.76
C PHE A 130 -13.17 2.04 12.44
N THR A 131 -12.31 2.70 13.22
CA THR A 131 -11.94 4.10 12.94
C THR A 131 -10.81 4.20 11.94
N ILE A 132 -9.60 3.74 12.28
CA ILE A 132 -8.41 3.88 11.44
C ILE A 132 -8.41 2.83 10.32
N GLY A 133 -8.64 1.56 10.67
CA GLY A 133 -8.52 0.44 9.72
C GLY A 133 -9.49 0.55 8.55
N ILE A 134 -10.80 0.55 8.83
CA ILE A 134 -11.85 0.61 7.81
C ILE A 134 -11.75 1.88 6.98
N LEU A 135 -11.51 3.04 7.60
CA LEU A 135 -11.34 4.29 6.85
C LEU A 135 -10.15 4.20 5.88
N SER A 136 -9.01 3.68 6.34
CA SER A 136 -7.81 3.52 5.52
C SER A 136 -8.05 2.59 4.33
N GLU A 137 -8.65 1.43 4.57
CA GLU A 137 -8.95 0.46 3.51
C GLU A 137 -10.01 0.96 2.55
N PHE A 138 -11.04 1.65 3.05
CA PHE A 138 -12.08 2.25 2.22
C PHE A 138 -11.51 3.31 1.28
N ILE A 139 -10.64 4.20 1.78
CA ILE A 139 -10.01 5.24 0.94
C ILE A 139 -9.11 4.59 -0.13
N LYS A 140 -8.28 3.61 0.24
CA LYS A 140 -7.44 2.89 -0.73
C LYS A 140 -8.27 2.18 -1.80
N TYR A 141 -9.34 1.50 -1.38
CA TYR A 141 -10.30 0.88 -2.29
C TYR A 141 -10.93 1.91 -3.23
N ALA A 142 -11.43 3.03 -2.69
CA ALA A 142 -12.04 4.09 -3.48
C ALA A 142 -11.07 4.66 -4.51
N VAL A 143 -9.82 4.93 -4.12
CA VAL A 143 -8.77 5.39 -5.04
C VAL A 143 -8.60 4.41 -6.19
N VAL A 144 -8.41 3.11 -5.91
CA VAL A 144 -8.24 2.09 -6.96
C VAL A 144 -9.50 1.98 -7.83
N ARG A 145 -10.67 1.93 -7.20
CA ARG A 145 -11.98 1.70 -7.83
C ARG A 145 -12.38 2.81 -8.79
N TYR A 146 -12.10 4.06 -8.44
CA TYR A 146 -12.53 5.21 -9.23
C TYR A 146 -11.46 5.73 -10.19
N THR A 147 -10.20 5.30 -10.08
CA THR A 147 -9.12 5.76 -10.98
C THR A 147 -8.60 4.70 -11.94
N MET A 148 -8.17 3.55 -11.41
CA MET A 148 -7.50 2.52 -12.23
C MET A 148 -8.48 1.48 -12.73
N TRP A 149 -9.47 1.08 -11.92
CA TRP A 149 -10.42 0.02 -12.29
C TRP A 149 -11.09 0.22 -13.65
N PRO A 150 -11.65 1.41 -14.00
CA PRO A 150 -12.46 1.53 -15.21
C PRO A 150 -11.70 1.25 -16.51
N ASN A 151 -10.42 1.63 -16.56
CA ASN A 151 -9.68 1.70 -17.84
C ASN A 151 -8.32 0.98 -17.82
N ARG A 152 -7.85 0.51 -16.65
CA ARG A 152 -6.47 0.00 -16.48
C ARG A 152 -6.39 -1.44 -16.01
N PHE A 153 -7.52 -2.04 -15.61
CA PHE A 153 -7.59 -3.44 -15.25
C PHE A 153 -7.78 -4.27 -16.51
N ARG A 154 -6.81 -5.14 -16.79
CA ARG A 154 -6.84 -6.10 -17.90
C ARG A 154 -7.02 -7.51 -17.37
N ILE A 155 -6.34 -7.82 -16.26
CA ILE A 155 -6.41 -9.12 -15.58
C ILE A 155 -6.59 -8.94 -14.06
N ARG A 156 -7.01 -9.99 -13.36
CA ARG A 156 -7.20 -9.97 -11.89
C ARG A 156 -5.96 -9.53 -11.12
N LEU A 157 -4.77 -9.89 -11.62
CA LEU A 157 -3.50 -9.50 -11.02
C LEU A 157 -3.26 -7.99 -11.07
N ASP A 158 -3.91 -7.23 -11.97
CA ASP A 158 -3.89 -5.75 -11.97
C ASP A 158 -4.37 -5.18 -10.65
N GLY A 159 -5.42 -5.78 -10.08
CA GLY A 159 -5.92 -5.42 -8.75
C GLY A 159 -4.83 -5.50 -7.68
N ILE A 160 -3.99 -6.53 -7.70
CA ILE A 160 -2.92 -6.69 -6.71
C ILE A 160 -1.88 -5.58 -6.87
N ALA A 161 -1.40 -5.29 -8.09
CA ALA A 161 -0.36 -4.28 -8.25
C ALA A 161 -0.83 -2.86 -7.94
N TYR A 162 -2.03 -2.48 -8.40
CA TYR A 162 -2.58 -1.15 -8.12
C TYR A 162 -2.90 -0.99 -6.63
N SER A 163 -3.47 -2.01 -5.98
CA SER A 163 -3.73 -1.97 -4.53
C SER A 163 -2.44 -1.95 -3.72
N THR A 164 -1.39 -2.66 -4.16
CA THR A 164 -0.06 -2.59 -3.51
C THR A 164 0.53 -1.19 -3.62
N ALA A 165 0.50 -0.59 -4.82
CA ALA A 165 0.98 0.78 -5.03
C ALA A 165 0.20 1.80 -4.17
N ALA A 166 -1.13 1.67 -4.13
CA ALA A 166 -2.00 2.51 -3.32
C ALA A 166 -1.70 2.35 -1.81
N ALA A 167 -1.55 1.10 -1.34
CA ALA A 167 -1.23 0.81 0.05
C ALA A 167 0.13 1.38 0.47
N LEU A 168 1.13 1.27 -0.40
CA LEU A 168 2.46 1.81 -0.15
C LEU A 168 2.43 3.34 -0.03
N GLY A 169 1.79 4.02 -1.00
CA GLY A 169 1.65 5.47 -0.98
C GLY A 169 0.89 5.97 0.26
N PHE A 170 -0.19 5.26 0.62
CA PHE A 170 -0.96 5.58 1.83
C PHE A 170 -0.13 5.38 3.10
N ALA A 171 0.61 4.27 3.20
CA ALA A 171 1.46 3.97 4.36
C ALA A 171 2.59 4.98 4.53
N THR A 172 3.18 5.49 3.46
CA THR A 172 4.25 6.50 3.55
C THR A 172 3.82 7.76 4.27
N VAL A 173 2.57 8.18 4.12
CA VAL A 173 2.08 9.40 4.77
C VAL A 173 1.81 9.18 6.27
N LEU A 174 1.50 7.94 6.66
CA LEU A 174 1.17 7.60 8.04
C LEU A 174 2.37 7.19 8.91
N ASN A 175 3.56 7.04 8.32
CA ASN A 175 4.81 6.73 9.04
C ASN A 175 5.66 7.98 9.25
#